data_AF-A0A364NE65-F1
#
_entry.id   AF-A0A364NE65-F1
#
_cell.length_a   1.000
_cell.length_b   1.000
_cell.length_c   1.000
_cell.angle_alpha   90.00
_cell.angle_beta   90.00
_cell.angle_gamma   90.00
#
_symmetry.space_group_name_H-M   'P 1'
#
loop_
_entity.id
_entity.type
_entity.pdbx_description
1 polymer ?
#
loop_
_entity_poly.entity_id
_entity_poly.type
_entity_poly.pdbx_seq_one_letter_code
_entity_poly.pdbx_strand_id
1 'polypeptide(L)'
;MATEATAANGTPNGDYQAVWANKYRGATVEDLDPPPALSVQPTDPISWALMSGLERDYTHLTVIAQANRALLGYISIPHLQQLLKEGKVKDSDPVEEAMHKFQRRGRRYKVITTETPLEELEDFFSGGVDGSGKQEFAVHTVLPQAWRRTAQQTLPRQAHILPAVVNFQNRLRWYAQTSSKAQTGAGTTTPVPDNADPPKSKPPFYFEAGYALFAKRPSRPFPPPFLSLPSTSFSEPLSTHNKSRDRRPTVNGQMIRGVTNGDDAVLVSESFIAANDGVGAWATREKGHAALWSRLIAHFWSLEVESATYNSTKPPNPITYLQTAYDLTQQATSKPNEWHGTTTVCGALLSADNEKPDHPVLYVTQIGDSKILVIRPSTREVVYRTQEQWHWFDCPRQLGTNSPDTPNQNAVLDRVEIQEEDVVVAMTDGVVDNLWEHEIVENVCDSMDEWSGDKDKESEDQTYADGMHFVAQRLVNAAREIAQDPFAESPYMEKAIDEGLSIEGVSWLLSANGAKGELIDWDFATILSAPAILSYHATVAPTPRSCVIALTKGKRNPSTVAGS
;
A
#
# COMPACT_ATOMS: atom_id res chain seq x y z
N MET A 1 -61.86 -2.76 -10.68
CA MET A 1 -60.62 -2.00 -10.43
C MET A 1 -59.65 -2.93 -9.73
N ALA A 2 -58.76 -3.54 -10.50
CA ALA A 2 -57.65 -4.33 -10.02
C ALA A 2 -56.42 -3.78 -10.74
N THR A 3 -55.49 -3.22 -9.98
CA THR A 3 -54.26 -2.61 -10.49
C THR A 3 -53.21 -3.70 -10.70
N GLU A 4 -52.71 -3.79 -11.93
CA GLU A 4 -51.66 -4.69 -12.39
C GLU A 4 -50.33 -4.42 -11.70
N ALA A 5 -49.63 -5.51 -11.34
CA ALA A 5 -48.24 -5.49 -10.93
C ALA A 5 -47.34 -5.65 -12.18
N THR A 6 -46.46 -4.68 -12.42
CA THR A 6 -45.41 -4.74 -13.45
C THR A 6 -44.21 -5.53 -12.92
N ALA A 7 -43.94 -6.68 -13.53
CA ALA A 7 -42.71 -7.45 -13.33
C ALA A 7 -41.52 -6.72 -13.98
N ALA A 8 -40.49 -6.43 -13.20
CA ALA A 8 -39.22 -5.90 -13.71
C ALA A 8 -38.36 -7.03 -14.27
N ASN A 9 -38.04 -6.98 -15.55
CA ASN A 9 -37.01 -7.80 -16.19
C ASN A 9 -35.62 -7.33 -15.72
N GLY A 10 -35.02 -8.05 -14.77
CA GLY A 10 -33.60 -7.91 -14.44
C GLY A 10 -32.73 -8.72 -15.40
N THR A 11 -31.82 -8.07 -16.10
CA THR A 11 -30.75 -8.72 -16.88
C THR A 11 -29.73 -9.38 -15.94
N PRO A 12 -29.35 -10.66 -16.14
CA PRO A 12 -28.42 -11.38 -15.26
C PRO A 12 -27.01 -10.74 -15.15
N ASN A 13 -26.57 -9.96 -16.14
CA ASN A 13 -25.22 -9.39 -16.18
C ASN A 13 -24.95 -8.28 -15.15
N GLY A 14 -26.00 -7.63 -14.61
CA GLY A 14 -25.82 -6.54 -13.64
C GLY A 14 -25.33 -7.04 -12.28
N ASP A 15 -25.81 -8.21 -11.86
CA ASP A 15 -25.46 -8.79 -10.56
C ASP A 15 -24.04 -9.37 -10.57
N TYR A 16 -23.57 -9.95 -11.68
CA TYR A 16 -22.20 -10.47 -11.80
C TYR A 16 -21.14 -9.37 -11.81
N GLN A 17 -21.38 -8.25 -12.51
CA GLN A 17 -20.47 -7.10 -12.46
C GLN A 17 -20.35 -6.51 -11.05
N ALA A 18 -21.44 -6.48 -10.27
CA ALA A 18 -21.41 -6.00 -8.89
C ALA A 18 -20.62 -6.94 -7.96
N VAL A 19 -20.71 -8.26 -8.16
CA VAL A 19 -19.96 -9.25 -7.37
C VAL A 19 -18.46 -9.19 -7.67
N TRP A 20 -18.07 -9.05 -8.94
CA TRP A 20 -16.65 -8.94 -9.30
C TRP A 20 -16.05 -7.55 -9.05
N ALA A 21 -16.82 -6.48 -9.18
CA ALA A 21 -16.39 -5.15 -8.75
C ALA A 21 -16.07 -5.13 -7.24
N ASN A 22 -16.81 -5.92 -6.43
CA ASN A 22 -16.49 -6.12 -5.01
C ASN A 22 -15.26 -7.02 -4.79
N LYS A 23 -15.07 -8.05 -5.62
CA LYS A 23 -13.93 -8.99 -5.56
C LYS A 23 -12.60 -8.32 -5.89
N TYR A 24 -12.55 -7.58 -7.01
CA TYR A 24 -11.32 -6.98 -7.52
C TYR A 24 -11.15 -5.51 -7.17
N ARG A 25 -12.18 -4.85 -6.62
CA ARG A 25 -12.11 -3.47 -6.13
C ARG A 25 -11.49 -2.51 -7.16
N GLY A 26 -11.79 -2.69 -8.44
CA GLY A 26 -11.27 -1.85 -9.52
C GLY A 26 -9.76 -1.96 -9.75
N ALA A 27 -9.14 -3.05 -9.26
CA ALA A 27 -7.79 -3.44 -9.64
C ALA A 27 -7.73 -3.67 -11.15
N THR A 28 -6.56 -3.44 -11.72
CA THR A 28 -6.26 -3.53 -13.13
C THR A 28 -5.16 -4.56 -13.37
N VAL A 29 -4.89 -4.91 -14.63
CA VAL A 29 -3.79 -5.81 -14.97
C VAL A 29 -2.43 -5.30 -14.50
N GLU A 30 -2.26 -3.98 -14.34
CA GLU A 30 -1.06 -3.37 -13.76
C GLU A 30 -0.84 -3.79 -12.30
N ASP A 31 -1.92 -3.97 -11.54
CA ASP A 31 -1.87 -4.34 -10.12
C ASP A 31 -1.49 -5.81 -9.89
N LEU A 32 -1.43 -6.61 -10.96
CA LEU A 32 -0.86 -7.97 -10.92
C LEU A 32 0.67 -7.97 -10.96
N ASP A 33 1.30 -6.81 -11.09
CA ASP A 33 2.74 -6.59 -11.31
C ASP A 33 3.35 -7.61 -12.29
N PRO A 34 2.81 -7.72 -13.52
CA PRO A 34 3.26 -8.74 -14.44
C PRO A 34 4.74 -8.51 -14.80
N PRO A 35 5.57 -9.57 -14.83
CA PRO A 35 7.00 -9.45 -15.11
C PRO A 35 7.26 -8.75 -16.45
N PRO A 36 8.36 -7.99 -16.59
CA PRO A 36 8.61 -7.14 -17.75
C PRO A 36 8.51 -7.89 -19.07
N ALA A 37 7.50 -7.54 -19.89
CA ALA A 37 7.20 -8.26 -21.12
C ALA A 37 8.43 -8.44 -22.03
N LEU A 38 8.76 -9.71 -22.31
CA LEU A 38 9.77 -10.09 -23.28
C LEU A 38 9.11 -10.51 -24.60
N SER A 39 9.56 -9.91 -25.70
CA SER A 39 9.14 -10.27 -27.05
C SER A 39 10.33 -10.74 -27.88
N VAL A 40 10.07 -11.69 -28.77
CA VAL A 40 11.02 -12.23 -29.73
C VAL A 40 10.66 -11.78 -31.16
N GLN A 41 11.60 -11.89 -32.09
CA GLN A 41 11.43 -11.54 -33.49
C GLN A 41 11.24 -12.82 -34.34
N PRO A 42 10.52 -12.74 -35.47
CA PRO A 42 10.34 -13.87 -36.40
C PRO A 42 11.63 -14.56 -36.82
N THR A 43 12.70 -13.77 -36.96
CA THR A 43 14.03 -14.20 -37.42
C THR A 43 14.93 -14.70 -36.29
N ASP A 44 14.53 -14.54 -35.03
CA ASP A 44 15.33 -15.04 -33.91
C ASP A 44 15.35 -16.57 -33.94
N PRO A 45 16.48 -17.22 -33.57
CA PRO A 45 16.54 -18.67 -33.51
C PRO A 45 15.68 -19.21 -32.38
N ILE A 46 15.07 -20.37 -32.61
CA ILE A 46 14.25 -21.09 -31.62
C ILE A 46 15.00 -21.32 -30.31
N SER A 47 16.31 -21.62 -30.36
CA SER A 47 17.14 -21.76 -29.17
C SER A 47 17.16 -20.52 -28.28
N TRP A 48 17.17 -19.33 -28.88
CA TRP A 48 17.18 -18.07 -28.14
C TRP A 48 15.82 -17.80 -27.50
N ALA A 49 14.72 -18.05 -28.22
CA ALA A 49 13.38 -17.95 -27.65
C ALA A 49 13.17 -18.94 -26.50
N LEU A 50 13.64 -20.19 -26.64
CA LEU A 50 13.54 -21.21 -25.61
C LEU A 50 14.33 -20.84 -24.36
N MET A 51 15.61 -20.44 -24.50
CA MET A 51 16.43 -20.02 -23.36
C MET A 51 15.85 -18.78 -22.67
N SER A 52 15.41 -17.79 -23.45
CA SER A 52 14.90 -16.54 -22.88
C SER A 52 13.57 -16.71 -22.17
N GLY A 53 12.76 -17.67 -22.63
CA GLY A 53 11.53 -18.09 -21.94
C GLY A 53 11.83 -18.82 -20.63
N LEU A 54 12.74 -19.80 -20.65
CA LEU A 54 13.11 -20.57 -19.46
C LEU A 54 13.85 -19.74 -18.40
N GLU A 55 14.72 -18.81 -18.79
CA GLU A 55 15.45 -17.93 -17.85
C GLU A 55 14.51 -17.00 -17.06
N ARG A 56 13.33 -16.72 -17.60
CA ARG A 56 12.33 -15.80 -17.02
C ARG A 56 11.03 -16.51 -16.64
N ASP A 57 11.04 -17.84 -16.63
CA ASP A 57 9.88 -18.69 -16.34
C ASP A 57 8.61 -18.33 -17.15
N TYR A 58 8.79 -17.90 -18.40
CA TYR A 58 7.67 -17.59 -19.29
C TYR A 58 7.09 -18.84 -19.94
N THR A 59 5.79 -19.04 -19.78
CA THR A 59 5.03 -20.07 -20.53
C THR A 59 4.83 -19.69 -21.99
N HIS A 60 4.75 -18.38 -22.29
CA HIS A 60 4.51 -17.84 -23.62
C HIS A 60 5.38 -16.62 -23.90
N LEU A 61 5.89 -16.51 -25.12
CA LEU A 61 6.59 -15.31 -25.62
C LEU A 61 5.82 -14.70 -26.79
N THR A 62 5.74 -13.37 -26.81
CA THR A 62 5.11 -12.63 -27.91
C THR A 62 6.08 -12.47 -29.07
N VAL A 63 5.58 -12.56 -30.31
CA VAL A 63 6.39 -12.34 -31.51
C VAL A 63 6.02 -11.01 -32.15
N ILE A 64 7.00 -10.11 -32.28
CA ILE A 64 6.81 -8.76 -32.82
C ILE A 64 7.59 -8.54 -34.11
N ALA A 65 7.03 -7.76 -35.04
CA ALA A 65 7.71 -7.37 -36.26
C ALA A 65 8.88 -6.42 -35.96
N GLN A 66 10.06 -6.70 -36.52
CA GLN A 66 11.27 -5.91 -36.29
C GLN A 66 11.12 -4.43 -36.70
N ALA A 67 10.39 -4.15 -37.79
CA ALA A 67 10.30 -2.80 -38.37
C ALA A 67 9.39 -1.83 -37.60
N ASN A 68 8.28 -2.30 -37.02
CA ASN A 68 7.25 -1.45 -36.43
C ASN A 68 6.72 -1.96 -35.09
N ARG A 69 7.35 -3.00 -34.52
CA ARG A 69 6.94 -3.66 -33.27
C ARG A 69 5.49 -4.14 -33.28
N ALA A 70 4.89 -4.33 -34.46
CA ALA A 70 3.52 -4.84 -34.54
C ALA A 70 3.48 -6.28 -34.04
N LEU A 71 2.51 -6.59 -33.17
CA LEU A 71 2.29 -7.93 -32.67
C LEU A 71 1.86 -8.86 -33.82
N LEU A 72 2.64 -9.91 -34.06
CA LEU A 72 2.45 -10.88 -35.15
C LEU A 72 1.81 -12.18 -34.63
N GLY A 73 2.18 -12.59 -33.42
CA GLY A 73 1.79 -13.88 -32.87
C GLY A 73 2.39 -14.12 -31.49
N TYR A 74 2.40 -15.38 -31.08
CA TYR A 74 3.03 -15.85 -29.86
C TYR A 74 3.61 -17.26 -30.06
N ILE A 75 4.47 -17.68 -29.15
CA ILE A 75 5.00 -19.04 -29.08
C ILE A 75 4.82 -19.58 -27.65
N SER A 76 4.43 -20.84 -27.52
CA SER A 76 4.29 -21.54 -26.24
C SER A 76 5.57 -22.33 -25.98
N ILE A 77 6.24 -22.09 -24.84
CA ILE A 77 7.49 -22.77 -24.50
C ILE A 77 7.32 -24.29 -24.35
N PRO A 78 6.28 -24.80 -23.66
CA PRO A 78 6.00 -26.25 -23.63
C PRO A 78 5.77 -26.85 -25.02
N HIS A 79 5.03 -26.15 -25.89
CA HIS A 79 4.80 -26.62 -27.25
C HIS A 79 6.08 -26.64 -28.08
N LEU A 80 6.92 -25.61 -27.93
CA LEU A 80 8.21 -25.50 -28.61
C LEU A 80 9.16 -26.63 -28.20
N GLN A 81 9.22 -26.96 -26.91
CA GLN A 81 9.97 -28.12 -26.39
C GLN A 81 9.46 -29.43 -27.00
N GLN A 82 8.13 -29.59 -27.13
CA GLN A 82 7.55 -30.76 -27.78
C GLN A 82 7.93 -30.85 -29.27
N LEU A 83 7.87 -29.74 -30.02
CA LEU A 83 8.25 -29.73 -31.43
C LEU A 83 9.73 -30.08 -31.65
N LEU A 84 10.60 -29.61 -30.76
CA LEU A 84 12.03 -29.97 -30.76
C LEU A 84 12.23 -31.46 -30.44
N LYS A 85 11.51 -31.98 -29.43
CA LYS A 85 11.57 -33.40 -29.05
C LYS A 85 11.07 -34.33 -30.16
N GLU A 86 10.04 -33.91 -30.89
CA GLU A 86 9.49 -34.63 -32.04
C GLU A 86 10.34 -34.45 -33.32
N GLY A 87 11.36 -33.59 -33.29
CA GLY A 87 12.22 -33.29 -34.44
C GLY A 87 11.52 -32.55 -35.59
N LYS A 88 10.39 -31.88 -35.30
CA LYS A 88 9.63 -31.11 -36.30
C LYS A 88 10.28 -29.76 -36.61
N VAL A 89 11.05 -29.23 -35.67
CA VAL A 89 11.85 -28.00 -35.79
C VAL A 89 13.23 -28.24 -35.20
N LYS A 90 14.20 -27.39 -35.55
CA LYS A 90 15.57 -27.42 -35.00
C LYS A 90 15.84 -26.15 -34.19
N ASP A 91 16.82 -26.24 -33.30
CA ASP A 91 17.28 -25.12 -32.47
C ASP A 91 17.69 -23.88 -33.28
N SER A 92 18.26 -24.10 -34.47
CA SER A 92 18.71 -23.05 -35.39
C SER A 92 17.61 -22.47 -36.28
N ASP A 93 16.43 -23.10 -36.32
CA ASP A 93 15.34 -22.65 -37.18
C ASP A 93 14.75 -21.33 -36.62
N PRO A 94 14.21 -20.46 -37.49
CA PRO A 94 13.65 -19.19 -37.04
C PRO A 94 12.32 -19.41 -36.31
N VAL A 95 12.03 -18.56 -35.31
CA VAL A 95 10.80 -18.59 -34.51
C VAL A 95 9.53 -18.59 -35.37
N GLU A 96 9.56 -17.99 -36.56
CA GLU A 96 8.38 -17.94 -37.44
C GLU A 96 7.85 -19.29 -37.93
N GLU A 97 8.68 -20.34 -37.91
CA GLU A 97 8.32 -21.71 -38.28
C GLU A 97 7.51 -22.42 -37.17
N ALA A 98 7.64 -21.96 -35.91
CA ALA A 98 7.00 -22.56 -34.74
C ALA A 98 5.96 -21.65 -34.06
N MET A 99 5.79 -20.40 -34.51
CA MET A 99 4.88 -19.45 -33.88
C MET A 99 3.42 -19.60 -34.30
N HIS A 100 2.51 -19.29 -33.37
CA HIS A 100 1.10 -19.10 -33.67
C HIS A 100 0.84 -17.67 -34.16
N LYS A 101 0.49 -17.53 -35.45
CA LYS A 101 0.17 -16.24 -36.09
C LYS A 101 -1.24 -15.76 -35.72
N PHE A 102 -1.37 -14.49 -35.33
CA PHE A 102 -2.69 -13.87 -35.13
C PHE A 102 -3.42 -13.65 -36.45
N GLN A 103 -4.69 -14.05 -36.52
CA GLN A 103 -5.52 -13.97 -37.71
C GLN A 103 -6.26 -12.62 -37.78
N ARG A 104 -5.63 -11.62 -38.39
CA ARG A 104 -6.18 -10.23 -38.46
C ARG A 104 -7.47 -10.08 -39.28
N ARG A 105 -7.92 -11.12 -39.99
CA ARG A 105 -9.18 -11.14 -40.76
C ARG A 105 -10.04 -12.31 -40.31
N GLY A 106 -11.30 -12.03 -39.96
CA GLY A 106 -12.30 -13.05 -39.63
C GLY A 106 -12.37 -13.49 -38.16
N ARG A 107 -11.40 -13.10 -37.32
CA ARG A 107 -11.40 -13.36 -35.87
C ARG A 107 -11.40 -12.03 -35.10
N ARG A 108 -12.21 -11.93 -34.05
CA ARG A 108 -12.22 -10.77 -33.15
C ARG A 108 -11.23 -11.02 -32.01
N TYR A 109 -10.43 -10.01 -31.68
CA TYR A 109 -9.52 -10.03 -30.52
C TYR A 109 -9.93 -8.89 -29.59
N LYS A 110 -9.99 -9.14 -28.28
CA LYS A 110 -10.14 -8.10 -27.24
C LYS A 110 -8.75 -7.59 -26.88
N VAL A 111 -8.59 -6.28 -26.83
CA VAL A 111 -7.33 -5.66 -26.39
C VAL A 111 -7.31 -5.65 -24.88
N ILE A 112 -6.28 -6.24 -24.29
CA ILE A 112 -5.98 -6.16 -22.85
C ILE A 112 -4.76 -5.25 -22.68
N THR A 113 -4.88 -4.28 -21.79
CA THR A 113 -3.84 -3.30 -21.41
C THR A 113 -3.57 -3.41 -19.93
N THR A 114 -2.49 -2.78 -19.44
CA THR A 114 -2.24 -2.68 -17.99
C THR A 114 -3.39 -1.98 -17.26
N GLU A 115 -4.09 -1.05 -17.92
CA GLU A 115 -5.27 -0.34 -17.40
C GLU A 115 -6.58 -1.15 -17.47
N THR A 116 -6.55 -2.36 -18.04
CA THR A 116 -7.78 -3.19 -18.13
C THR A 116 -8.19 -3.65 -16.74
N PRO A 117 -9.43 -3.39 -16.31
CA PRO A 117 -9.90 -3.84 -15.00
C PRO A 117 -9.88 -5.36 -14.87
N LEU A 118 -9.59 -5.88 -13.69
CA LEU A 118 -9.54 -7.33 -13.45
C LEU A 118 -10.91 -7.98 -13.58
N GLU A 119 -12.00 -7.26 -13.34
CA GLU A 119 -13.35 -7.73 -13.67
C GLU A 119 -13.50 -7.99 -15.18
N GLU A 120 -12.97 -7.11 -16.03
CA GLU A 120 -13.01 -7.26 -17.48
C GLU A 120 -12.06 -8.34 -17.99
N LEU A 121 -11.00 -8.63 -17.23
CA LEU A 121 -10.06 -9.70 -17.48
C LEU A 121 -10.63 -11.07 -17.07
N GLU A 122 -11.30 -11.18 -15.92
CA GLU A 122 -12.00 -12.40 -15.50
C GLU A 122 -13.16 -12.73 -16.45
N ASP A 123 -13.89 -11.71 -16.92
CA ASP A 123 -14.89 -11.84 -17.99
C ASP A 123 -14.28 -12.40 -19.29
N PHE A 124 -13.09 -11.89 -19.67
CA PHE A 124 -12.37 -12.35 -20.84
C PHE A 124 -12.00 -13.84 -20.72
N PHE A 125 -11.45 -14.27 -19.58
CA PHE A 125 -11.09 -15.66 -19.34
C PHE A 125 -12.32 -16.59 -19.26
N SER A 126 -13.46 -16.06 -18.82
CA SER A 126 -14.73 -16.79 -18.75
C SER A 126 -15.45 -16.91 -20.11
N GLY A 127 -14.91 -16.32 -21.18
CA GLY A 127 -15.41 -16.43 -22.57
C GLY A 127 -16.19 -15.21 -23.09
N GLY A 128 -16.15 -14.09 -22.36
CA GLY A 128 -16.93 -12.87 -22.58
C GLY A 128 -16.40 -11.90 -23.64
N VAL A 129 -16.21 -12.37 -24.89
CA VAL A 129 -16.01 -11.48 -26.06
C VAL A 129 -16.93 -11.86 -27.23
N ASP A 130 -17.24 -13.15 -27.37
CA ASP A 130 -18.09 -13.71 -28.42
C ASP A 130 -18.74 -15.07 -28.05
N GLY A 131 -18.60 -15.52 -26.80
CA GLY A 131 -19.16 -16.80 -26.33
C GLY A 131 -18.36 -18.04 -26.78
N SER A 132 -17.13 -17.87 -27.27
CA SER A 132 -16.31 -18.93 -27.82
C SER A 132 -15.42 -19.66 -26.80
N GLY A 133 -15.99 -20.03 -25.65
CA GLY A 133 -15.33 -20.85 -24.62
C GLY A 133 -14.32 -20.10 -23.74
N LYS A 134 -13.87 -20.77 -22.68
CA LYS A 134 -12.88 -20.24 -21.73
C LYS A 134 -11.56 -19.96 -22.43
N GLN A 135 -10.92 -18.84 -22.11
CA GLN A 135 -9.58 -18.51 -22.62
C GLN A 135 -8.52 -19.04 -21.64
N GLU A 136 -7.37 -19.46 -22.14
CA GLU A 136 -6.29 -20.02 -21.31
C GLU A 136 -5.19 -18.99 -20.99
N PHE A 137 -5.02 -17.97 -21.84
CA PHE A 137 -4.03 -16.91 -21.63
C PHE A 137 -4.49 -15.59 -22.25
N ALA A 138 -3.90 -14.48 -21.80
CA ALA A 138 -4.08 -13.14 -22.36
C ALA A 138 -2.73 -12.51 -22.68
N VAL A 139 -2.67 -11.70 -23.75
CA VAL A 139 -1.49 -10.89 -24.07
C VAL A 139 -1.82 -9.44 -23.75
N HIS A 140 -1.08 -8.83 -22.84
CA HIS A 140 -1.21 -7.41 -22.52
C HIS A 140 -0.08 -6.60 -23.16
N THR A 141 -0.34 -5.31 -23.40
CA THR A 141 0.66 -4.39 -23.97
C THR A 141 1.02 -3.30 -22.97
N VAL A 142 2.33 -3.11 -22.76
CA VAL A 142 2.87 -2.02 -21.94
C VAL A 142 3.21 -0.86 -22.87
N LEU A 143 2.36 0.17 -22.94
CA LEU A 143 2.63 1.37 -23.72
C LEU A 143 3.55 2.32 -22.93
N PRO A 144 4.71 2.75 -23.48
CA PRO A 144 5.54 3.77 -22.85
C PRO A 144 4.73 5.05 -22.63
N GLN A 145 4.81 5.63 -21.42
CA GLN A 145 4.07 6.84 -21.02
C GLN A 145 4.18 8.01 -22.02
N ALA A 146 5.25 8.08 -22.82
CA ALA A 146 5.49 9.11 -23.83
C ALA A 146 4.50 9.13 -25.01
N TRP A 147 3.79 8.03 -25.29
CA TRP A 147 2.83 7.93 -26.41
C TRP A 147 1.36 8.08 -25.99
N ARG A 148 1.09 8.27 -24.68
CA ARG A 148 -0.28 8.30 -24.10
C ARG A 148 -1.13 9.52 -24.50
N ARG A 149 -0.60 10.50 -25.27
CA ARG A 149 -1.37 11.69 -25.70
C ARG A 149 -1.94 11.66 -27.12
N THR A 150 -1.68 10.62 -27.92
CA THR A 150 -2.04 10.66 -29.35
C THR A 150 -3.10 9.64 -29.77
N ALA A 151 -3.46 8.68 -28.90
CA ALA A 151 -4.35 7.57 -29.26
C ALA A 151 -5.85 7.81 -28.97
N GLN A 152 -6.25 8.96 -28.41
CA GLN A 152 -7.65 9.24 -28.05
C GLN A 152 -8.44 10.12 -29.04
N GLN A 153 -7.94 10.35 -30.27
CA GLN A 153 -8.75 11.00 -31.30
C GLN A 153 -8.63 10.30 -32.64
N THR A 154 -9.57 9.41 -32.93
CA THR A 154 -9.95 9.08 -34.30
C THR A 154 -11.46 8.99 -34.42
N LEU A 155 -12.05 9.95 -35.15
CA LEU A 155 -13.08 9.82 -36.21
C LEU A 155 -13.63 11.23 -36.57
N PRO A 156 -14.12 11.49 -37.79
CA PRO A 156 -13.61 11.14 -39.11
C PRO A 156 -13.25 12.39 -39.95
N ARG A 157 -12.70 12.14 -41.15
CA ARG A 157 -12.26 13.09 -42.18
C ARG A 157 -13.27 14.21 -42.51
N GLN A 158 -12.77 15.44 -42.59
CA GLN A 158 -13.07 16.37 -43.69
C GLN A 158 -11.79 17.14 -44.05
N ALA A 159 -11.49 17.17 -45.35
CA ALA A 159 -10.28 17.74 -45.93
C ALA A 159 -10.43 19.25 -46.11
N HIS A 160 -9.41 20.02 -45.74
CA HIS A 160 -9.03 21.25 -46.45
C HIS A 160 -7.53 21.50 -46.31
N ILE A 161 -6.92 21.78 -47.45
CA ILE A 161 -5.49 22.01 -47.71
C ILE A 161 -5.19 23.49 -47.53
N LEU A 162 -4.16 23.86 -46.76
CA LEU A 162 -3.28 25.03 -47.01
C LEU A 162 -1.89 24.82 -46.36
N PRO A 163 -0.78 25.22 -47.01
CA PRO A 163 0.57 25.03 -46.49
C PRO A 163 1.06 26.28 -45.74
N ALA A 164 1.71 26.11 -44.59
CA ALA A 164 2.48 27.19 -43.97
C ALA A 164 3.76 26.65 -43.33
N VAL A 165 4.87 27.15 -43.89
CA VAL A 165 6.27 27.00 -43.51
C VAL A 165 6.49 27.54 -42.10
N VAL A 166 7.11 26.79 -41.19
CA VAL A 166 7.81 27.38 -40.03
C VAL A 166 9.11 26.64 -39.70
N ASN A 167 10.14 27.48 -39.61
CA ASN A 167 11.55 27.29 -39.31
C ASN A 167 11.94 26.30 -38.19
N PHE A 168 12.99 25.53 -38.49
CA PHE A 168 13.85 24.86 -37.52
C PHE A 168 14.77 25.89 -36.85
N GLN A 169 14.53 26.24 -35.59
CA GLN A 169 15.57 26.76 -34.69
C GLN A 169 15.40 26.22 -33.27
N ASN A 170 16.39 25.41 -32.87
CA ASN A 170 16.90 25.17 -31.52
C ASN A 170 15.91 25.18 -30.33
N ARG A 171 15.55 23.98 -29.85
CA ARG A 171 15.36 23.72 -28.41
C ARG A 171 16.06 22.44 -27.99
N LEU A 172 17.35 22.58 -27.70
CA LEU A 172 18.04 21.74 -26.73
C LEU A 172 17.65 22.22 -25.33
N ARG A 173 16.84 21.44 -24.62
CA ARG A 173 16.88 21.23 -23.16
C ARG A 173 15.79 20.21 -22.80
N TRP A 174 16.20 18.95 -22.87
CA TRP A 174 15.44 17.84 -22.30
C TRP A 174 15.43 18.01 -20.77
N TYR A 175 14.22 18.07 -20.20
CA TYR A 175 14.01 17.75 -18.80
C TYR A 175 14.37 16.28 -18.62
N ALA A 176 15.49 16.01 -17.96
CA ALA A 176 15.68 14.72 -17.32
C ALA A 176 14.55 14.59 -16.28
N GLN A 177 13.62 13.67 -16.50
CA GLN A 177 12.71 13.20 -15.46
C GLN A 177 13.59 12.67 -14.33
N THR A 178 13.71 13.45 -13.25
CA THR A 178 14.28 12.96 -12.01
C THR A 178 13.40 11.80 -11.55
N SER A 179 14.00 10.61 -11.39
CA SER A 179 13.42 9.50 -10.63
C SER A 179 12.70 10.05 -9.39
N SER A 180 11.45 9.66 -9.16
CA SER A 180 10.72 10.04 -7.94
C SER A 180 11.57 9.64 -6.73
N LYS A 181 12.12 10.63 -6.01
CA LYS A 181 12.90 10.35 -4.80
C LYS A 181 11.95 9.77 -3.74
N ALA A 182 12.38 8.71 -3.08
CA ALA A 182 11.70 8.17 -1.91
C ALA A 182 11.50 9.28 -0.86
N GLN A 183 10.38 9.24 -0.15
CA GLN A 183 10.07 10.21 0.90
C GLN A 183 10.51 9.63 2.23
N THR A 184 11.56 10.21 2.82
CA THR A 184 11.98 9.95 4.21
C THR A 184 11.54 11.12 5.07
N GLY A 185 11.01 10.85 6.25
CA GLY A 185 10.68 11.88 7.24
C GLY A 185 10.81 11.32 8.64
N ALA A 186 11.18 12.15 9.61
CA ALA A 186 11.28 11.74 10.99
C ALA A 186 11.23 12.98 11.90
N GLY A 187 10.83 12.80 13.16
CA GLY A 187 10.73 13.89 14.13
C GLY A 187 10.31 13.39 15.50
N THR A 188 10.13 14.29 16.46
CA THR A 188 9.80 13.98 17.85
C THR A 188 8.32 14.15 18.16
N THR A 189 7.71 15.23 17.68
CA THR A 189 6.28 15.49 17.80
C THR A 189 5.68 15.85 16.45
N THR A 190 4.37 15.69 16.32
CA THR A 190 3.69 16.14 15.11
C THR A 190 3.19 17.59 15.21
N PRO A 191 3.15 18.35 14.10
CA PRO A 191 2.76 19.75 14.15
C PRO A 191 1.34 19.96 14.71
N VAL A 192 1.22 20.88 15.66
CA VAL A 192 -0.04 21.36 16.24
C VAL A 192 -0.12 22.88 15.98
N PRO A 193 -1.32 23.45 15.71
CA PRO A 193 -1.48 24.91 15.61
C PRO A 193 -1.12 25.64 16.90
N ASP A 194 -0.45 26.79 16.79
CA ASP A 194 -0.05 27.63 17.94
C ASP A 194 -1.24 28.07 18.81
N ASN A 195 -2.44 28.11 18.23
CA ASN A 195 -3.69 28.49 18.88
C ASN A 195 -4.58 27.30 19.28
N ALA A 196 -4.04 26.08 19.31
CA ALA A 196 -4.80 24.91 19.72
C ALA A 196 -5.13 24.96 21.22
N ASP A 197 -6.37 24.59 21.56
CA ASP A 197 -6.77 24.45 22.96
C ASP A 197 -5.98 23.32 23.62
N PRO A 198 -5.52 23.48 24.88
CA PRO A 198 -4.86 22.41 25.59
C PRO A 198 -5.83 21.25 25.84
N PRO A 199 -5.33 20.00 25.94
CA PRO A 199 -6.17 18.85 26.22
C PRO A 199 -6.88 19.01 27.57
N LYS A 200 -8.17 18.66 27.61
CA LYS A 200 -9.01 18.78 28.82
C LYS A 200 -8.59 17.79 29.91
N SER A 201 -8.06 16.64 29.51
CA SER A 201 -7.55 15.61 30.41
C SER A 201 -6.05 15.51 30.24
N LYS A 202 -5.31 15.59 31.35
CA LYS A 202 -3.85 15.47 31.35
C LYS A 202 -3.45 14.40 32.36
N PRO A 203 -3.11 13.19 31.91
CA PRO A 203 -2.58 12.17 32.81
C PRO A 203 -1.23 12.63 33.41
N PRO A 204 -0.85 12.07 34.57
CA PRO A 204 0.44 12.36 35.21
C PRO A 204 1.62 11.83 34.39
N PHE A 205 1.38 10.82 33.57
CA PHE A 205 2.33 10.24 32.62
C PHE A 205 2.22 10.88 31.23
N TYR A 206 3.30 10.82 30.47
CA TYR A 206 3.35 11.33 29.11
C TYR A 206 4.31 10.51 28.24
N PHE A 207 4.15 10.62 26.93
CA PHE A 207 5.04 10.04 25.94
C PHE A 207 6.17 11.02 25.59
N GLU A 208 7.41 10.57 25.78
CA GLU A 208 8.56 11.10 25.04
C GLU A 208 8.67 10.28 23.77
N ALA A 209 8.39 10.87 22.61
CA ALA A 209 8.20 10.11 21.39
C ALA A 209 9.10 10.56 20.24
N GLY A 210 9.31 9.65 19.32
CA GLY A 210 9.95 9.85 18.03
C GLY A 210 9.21 9.04 16.98
N TYR A 211 9.19 9.55 15.75
CA TYR A 211 8.62 8.84 14.61
C TYR A 211 9.60 8.86 13.45
N ALA A 212 9.52 7.82 12.63
CA ALA A 212 10.27 7.69 11.40
C ALA A 212 9.36 7.14 10.29
N LEU A 213 9.63 7.61 9.09
CA LEU A 213 8.76 7.45 7.93
C LEU A 213 9.64 7.15 6.72
N PHE A 214 9.25 6.12 5.99
CA PHE A 214 9.77 5.83 4.67
C PHE A 214 8.65 5.43 3.74
N ALA A 215 8.51 6.11 2.60
CA ALA A 215 7.61 5.71 1.54
C ALA A 215 8.36 5.56 0.22
N LYS A 216 8.16 4.42 -0.45
CA LYS A 216 8.72 4.14 -1.78
C LYS A 216 8.22 5.15 -2.82
N ARG A 217 6.99 5.61 -2.68
CA ARG A 217 6.33 6.59 -3.56
C ARG A 217 5.77 7.76 -2.74
N PRO A 218 5.78 8.99 -3.27
CA PRO A 218 5.12 10.12 -2.62
C PRO A 218 3.60 9.93 -2.58
N SER A 219 2.97 10.49 -1.54
CA SER A 219 1.52 10.52 -1.39
C SER A 219 0.84 11.26 -2.55
N ARG A 220 -0.35 10.83 -2.96
CA ARG A 220 -1.20 11.66 -3.84
C ARG A 220 -1.50 13.00 -3.13
N PRO A 221 -1.26 14.16 -3.77
CA PRO A 221 -1.56 15.45 -3.15
C PRO A 221 -3.02 15.53 -2.70
N PHE A 222 -3.24 16.13 -1.53
CA PHE A 222 -4.60 16.30 -1.03
C PHE A 222 -5.40 17.20 -1.98
N PRO A 223 -6.65 16.83 -2.30
CA PRO A 223 -7.46 17.60 -3.21
C PRO A 223 -8.10 18.81 -2.51
N PRO A 224 -8.61 19.80 -3.26
CA PRO A 224 -9.49 20.81 -2.70
C PRO A 224 -10.76 20.18 -2.06
N PRO A 225 -11.24 20.70 -0.91
CA PRO A 225 -10.81 21.94 -0.25
C PRO A 225 -9.61 21.80 0.70
N PHE A 226 -9.11 20.59 0.95
CA PHE A 226 -8.10 20.31 1.99
C PHE A 226 -6.76 20.95 1.71
N LEU A 227 -6.32 20.91 0.46
CA LEU A 227 -5.11 21.58 0.01
C LEU A 227 -5.37 22.24 -1.34
N SER A 228 -5.00 23.51 -1.45
CA SER A 228 -5.14 24.29 -2.68
C SER A 228 -3.77 24.77 -3.13
N LEU A 229 -3.20 24.07 -4.12
CA LEU A 229 -1.93 24.47 -4.72
C LEU A 229 -2.09 25.83 -5.44
N PRO A 230 -1.06 26.70 -5.46
CA PRO A 230 -1.11 27.93 -6.23
C PRO A 230 -1.33 27.61 -7.72
N SER A 231 -2.21 28.36 -8.39
CA SER A 231 -2.36 28.25 -9.84
C SER A 231 -1.02 28.64 -10.48
N THR A 232 -0.40 27.75 -11.24
CA THR A 232 0.81 28.05 -12.02
C THR A 232 0.49 28.78 -13.33
N SER A 233 -0.68 29.42 -13.43
CA SER A 233 -1.07 30.17 -14.63
C SER A 233 -0.37 31.53 -14.65
N PHE A 234 0.56 31.69 -15.59
CA PHE A 234 1.45 32.84 -15.80
C PHE A 234 0.75 34.18 -16.17
N SER A 235 -0.55 34.34 -15.91
CA SER A 235 -1.31 35.54 -16.28
C SER A 235 -1.56 36.53 -15.13
N GLU A 236 -1.07 36.26 -13.92
CA GLU A 236 -1.18 37.18 -12.77
C GLU A 236 0.21 37.46 -12.15
N PRO A 237 1.09 38.25 -12.81
CA PRO A 237 2.47 38.40 -12.33
C PRO A 237 2.63 39.31 -11.10
N LEU A 238 1.57 39.93 -10.54
CA LEU A 238 1.75 40.96 -9.50
C LEU A 238 0.69 41.07 -8.38
N SER A 239 -0.41 40.30 -8.34
CA SER A 239 -1.49 40.59 -7.37
C SER A 239 -1.49 39.79 -6.06
N THR A 240 -0.78 38.66 -5.95
CA THR A 240 -0.93 37.76 -4.78
C THR A 240 0.37 37.35 -4.08
N HIS A 241 1.52 37.89 -4.49
CA HIS A 241 2.82 37.53 -3.90
C HIS A 241 3.03 38.01 -2.45
N ASN A 242 2.14 38.87 -1.93
CA ASN A 242 2.25 39.49 -0.60
C ASN A 242 1.50 38.74 0.52
N LYS A 243 0.77 37.66 0.23
CA LYS A 243 0.18 36.82 1.25
C LYS A 243 0.92 35.49 1.26
N SER A 244 1.78 35.29 2.25
CA SER A 244 2.25 33.95 2.62
C SER A 244 1.02 33.09 2.91
N ARG A 245 0.54 32.35 1.92
CA ARG A 245 -0.51 31.35 2.14
C ARG A 245 0.16 30.18 2.82
N ASP A 246 -0.24 29.91 4.06
CA ASP A 246 0.11 28.68 4.73
C ASP A 246 -0.31 27.51 3.82
N ARG A 247 0.66 26.67 3.45
CA ARG A 247 0.47 25.53 2.55
C ARG A 247 0.06 24.28 3.31
N ARG A 248 -0.10 24.36 4.63
CA ARG A 248 -0.57 23.24 5.44
C ARG A 248 -2.02 22.89 5.09
N PRO A 249 -2.36 21.60 4.97
CA PRO A 249 -3.73 21.19 4.72
C PRO A 249 -4.66 21.63 5.85
N THR A 250 -5.89 22.01 5.50
CA THR A 250 -6.91 22.45 6.49
C THR A 250 -8.24 21.75 6.28
N VAL A 251 -8.98 21.55 7.36
CA VAL A 251 -10.36 21.07 7.37
C VAL A 251 -11.14 21.88 8.40
N ASN A 252 -12.34 22.35 8.06
CA ASN A 252 -13.17 23.20 8.94
C ASN A 252 -12.45 24.47 9.47
N GLY A 253 -11.48 25.01 8.71
CA GLY A 253 -10.69 26.17 9.11
C GLY A 253 -9.56 25.88 10.10
N GLN A 254 -9.32 24.62 10.45
CA GLN A 254 -8.22 24.17 11.31
C GLN A 254 -7.20 23.37 10.50
N MET A 255 -5.94 23.38 10.95
CA MET A 255 -4.87 22.57 10.36
C MET A 255 -5.16 21.08 10.56
N ILE A 256 -5.00 20.29 9.50
CA ILE A 256 -5.06 18.83 9.59
C ILE A 256 -3.77 18.36 10.27
N ARG A 257 -3.91 17.70 11.43
CA ARG A 257 -2.78 17.32 12.31
C ARG A 257 -2.06 16.05 11.86
N GLY A 258 -0.81 15.92 12.31
CA GLY A 258 0.10 14.79 12.10
C GLY A 258 0.89 14.81 10.77
N VAL A 259 1.61 13.73 10.43
CA VAL A 259 2.51 13.66 9.25
C VAL A 259 2.21 12.47 8.31
N THR A 260 2.10 12.74 7.00
CA THR A 260 1.78 11.75 5.95
C THR A 260 3.04 11.08 5.43
N ASN A 261 2.97 9.77 5.18
CA ASN A 261 4.04 8.97 4.62
C ASN A 261 3.51 8.04 3.52
N GLY A 262 3.62 8.46 2.26
CA GLY A 262 2.94 7.74 1.19
C GLY A 262 1.43 7.73 1.41
N ASP A 263 0.84 6.56 1.60
CA ASP A 263 -0.59 6.43 1.91
C ASP A 263 -0.88 6.38 3.42
N ASP A 264 0.15 6.29 4.26
CA ASP A 264 0.05 6.23 5.72
C ASP A 264 -0.03 7.62 6.37
N ALA A 265 -0.45 7.63 7.62
CA ALA A 265 -0.40 8.78 8.49
C ALA A 265 0.02 8.39 9.91
N VAL A 266 0.96 9.15 10.48
CA VAL A 266 1.27 9.10 11.91
C VAL A 266 0.76 10.34 12.63
N LEU A 267 0.48 10.18 13.91
CA LEU A 267 0.19 11.28 14.83
C LEU A 267 0.87 11.01 16.17
N VAL A 268 1.49 12.06 16.72
CA VAL A 268 2.23 12.01 17.99
C VAL A 268 1.86 13.22 18.82
N SER A 269 1.30 12.97 20.01
CA SER A 269 1.01 13.95 21.07
C SER A 269 1.51 13.45 22.43
N GLU A 270 1.44 14.28 23.47
CA GLU A 270 1.91 13.93 24.83
C GLU A 270 1.27 12.67 25.42
N SER A 271 0.04 12.31 25.01
CA SER A 271 -0.70 11.18 25.61
C SER A 271 -1.35 10.28 24.59
N PHE A 272 -1.24 10.59 23.29
CA PHE A 272 -1.86 9.81 22.24
C PHE A 272 -0.92 9.69 21.03
N ILE A 273 -0.70 8.46 20.61
CA ILE A 273 0.01 8.13 19.37
C ILE A 273 -0.91 7.32 18.47
N ALA A 274 -0.73 7.47 17.15
CA ALA A 274 -1.43 6.67 16.16
C ALA A 274 -0.57 6.44 14.92
N ALA A 275 -0.73 5.26 14.32
CA ALA A 275 -0.22 4.91 13.00
C ALA A 275 -1.38 4.30 12.21
N ASN A 276 -1.78 4.99 11.13
CA ASN A 276 -2.86 4.56 10.27
C ASN A 276 -2.27 4.25 8.89
N ASP A 277 -2.45 3.04 8.40
CA ASP A 277 -2.03 2.68 7.04
C ASP A 277 -3.21 2.85 6.07
N GLY A 278 -2.97 3.62 5.02
CA GLY A 278 -3.96 3.90 3.98
C GLY A 278 -3.82 2.92 2.83
N VAL A 279 -4.92 2.29 2.43
CA VAL A 279 -4.87 1.26 1.39
C VAL A 279 -4.49 1.85 0.03
N GLY A 280 -3.26 1.57 -0.40
CA GLY A 280 -2.62 2.19 -1.56
C GLY A 280 -3.33 1.96 -2.90
N ALA A 281 -4.21 0.96 -3.00
CA ALA A 281 -5.03 0.68 -4.19
C ALA A 281 -5.95 1.85 -4.56
N TRP A 282 -6.35 2.70 -3.60
CA TRP A 282 -7.16 3.88 -3.90
C TRP A 282 -6.45 4.88 -4.82
N ALA A 283 -5.11 4.87 -4.90
CA ALA A 283 -4.36 5.78 -5.77
C ALA A 283 -4.67 5.58 -7.27
N THR A 284 -5.16 4.41 -7.68
CA THR A 284 -5.53 4.12 -9.08
C THR A 284 -6.89 4.71 -9.48
N ARG A 285 -7.73 5.05 -8.50
CA ARG A 285 -9.07 5.61 -8.74
C ARG A 285 -9.03 7.13 -8.83
N GLU A 286 -9.79 7.71 -9.76
CA GLU A 286 -9.82 9.16 -9.98
C GLU A 286 -10.13 9.95 -8.68
N LYS A 287 -11.07 9.47 -7.88
CA LYS A 287 -11.46 10.08 -6.59
C LYS A 287 -10.79 9.44 -5.36
N GLY A 288 -9.86 8.51 -5.55
CA GLY A 288 -9.25 7.77 -4.45
C GLY A 288 -8.05 8.49 -3.83
N HIS A 289 -8.08 8.65 -2.51
CA HIS A 289 -7.09 9.36 -1.69
C HIS A 289 -6.91 8.66 -0.33
N ALA A 290 -6.18 7.55 -0.30
CA ALA A 290 -5.86 6.81 0.92
C ALA A 290 -5.12 7.68 1.96
N ALA A 291 -4.07 8.38 1.52
CA ALA A 291 -3.31 9.34 2.34
C ALA A 291 -4.16 10.42 3.03
N LEU A 292 -5.28 10.83 2.40
CA LEU A 292 -6.22 11.79 2.98
C LEU A 292 -7.05 11.13 4.09
N TRP A 293 -7.56 9.92 3.83
CA TRP A 293 -8.37 9.16 4.77
C TRP A 293 -7.59 8.78 6.03
N SER A 294 -6.39 8.22 5.88
CA SER A 294 -5.50 7.86 7.01
C SER A 294 -5.19 9.08 7.89
N ARG A 295 -4.83 10.21 7.26
CA ARG A 295 -4.54 11.49 7.91
C ARG A 295 -5.77 12.11 8.59
N LEU A 296 -6.95 12.13 7.95
CA LEU A 296 -8.16 12.72 8.52
C LEU A 296 -8.65 11.94 9.74
N ILE A 297 -8.60 10.60 9.70
CA ILE A 297 -8.97 9.79 10.86
C ILE A 297 -8.03 10.06 12.03
N ALA A 298 -6.70 10.04 11.81
CA ALA A 298 -5.74 10.39 12.86
C ALA A 298 -6.00 11.80 13.43
N HIS A 299 -6.25 12.77 12.55
CA HIS A 299 -6.54 14.15 12.93
C HIS A 299 -7.78 14.25 13.83
N PHE A 300 -8.95 13.80 13.37
CA PHE A 300 -10.18 13.92 14.16
C PHE A 300 -10.12 13.07 15.43
N TRP A 301 -9.47 11.90 15.38
CA TRP A 301 -9.32 11.06 16.56
C TRP A 301 -8.51 11.75 17.65
N SER A 302 -7.41 12.42 17.29
CA SER A 302 -6.63 13.22 18.23
C SER A 302 -7.46 14.36 18.85
N LEU A 303 -8.30 15.04 18.06
CA LEU A 303 -9.16 16.11 18.57
C LEU A 303 -10.22 15.59 19.55
N GLU A 304 -10.83 14.44 19.26
CA GLU A 304 -11.79 13.82 20.16
C GLU A 304 -11.13 13.40 21.48
N VAL A 305 -9.92 12.82 21.43
CA VAL A 305 -9.13 12.49 22.61
C VAL A 305 -8.80 13.72 23.46
N GLU A 306 -8.34 14.81 22.84
CA GLU A 306 -7.98 16.04 23.56
C GLU A 306 -9.21 16.75 24.14
N SER A 307 -10.34 16.67 23.45
CA SER A 307 -11.59 17.29 23.90
C SER A 307 -12.32 16.49 24.97
N ALA A 308 -11.96 15.21 25.16
CA ALA A 308 -12.58 14.32 26.12
C ALA A 308 -12.18 14.64 27.56
N THR A 309 -13.14 14.53 28.48
CA THR A 309 -12.91 14.60 29.92
C THR A 309 -12.96 13.19 30.51
N TYR A 310 -11.77 12.65 30.81
CA TYR A 310 -11.55 11.37 31.45
C TYR A 310 -10.57 11.54 32.60
N ASN A 311 -10.67 10.63 33.57
CA ASN A 311 -9.75 10.51 34.67
C ASN A 311 -9.77 9.06 35.15
N SER A 312 -9.01 8.77 36.19
CA SER A 312 -8.91 7.45 36.77
C SER A 312 -10.29 6.85 37.16
N THR A 313 -11.25 7.66 37.63
CA THR A 313 -12.63 7.21 37.99
C THR A 313 -13.60 7.15 36.81
N LYS A 314 -13.32 7.87 35.73
CA LYS A 314 -14.11 7.92 34.50
C LYS A 314 -13.17 7.61 33.33
N PRO A 315 -12.93 6.33 33.01
CA PRO A 315 -11.95 5.94 32.02
C PRO A 315 -12.30 6.49 30.63
N PRO A 316 -11.30 6.71 29.76
CA PRO A 316 -11.54 7.11 28.39
C PRO A 316 -12.36 6.04 27.64
N ASN A 317 -13.05 6.47 26.59
CA ASN A 317 -13.76 5.58 25.67
C ASN A 317 -13.24 5.76 24.23
N PRO A 318 -12.06 5.20 23.91
CA PRO A 318 -11.42 5.38 22.61
C PRO A 318 -12.25 4.92 21.41
N ILE A 319 -13.07 3.87 21.55
CA ILE A 319 -13.95 3.39 20.47
C ILE A 319 -14.95 4.49 20.08
N THR A 320 -15.53 5.17 21.06
CA THR A 320 -16.46 6.29 20.79
C THR A 320 -15.73 7.45 20.11
N TYR A 321 -14.52 7.78 20.57
CA TYR A 321 -13.71 8.85 19.97
C TYR A 321 -13.35 8.52 18.51
N LEU A 322 -12.98 7.26 18.24
CA LEU A 322 -12.70 6.76 16.89
C LEU A 322 -13.95 6.74 16.01
N GLN A 323 -15.12 6.38 16.56
CA GLN A 323 -16.39 6.45 15.84
C GLN A 323 -16.70 7.88 15.40
N THR A 324 -16.60 8.84 16.31
CA THR A 324 -16.84 10.25 15.97
C THR A 324 -15.82 10.75 14.94
N ALA A 325 -14.55 10.36 15.05
CA ALA A 325 -13.53 10.67 14.06
C ALA A 325 -13.82 10.08 12.67
N TYR A 326 -14.34 8.85 12.62
CA TYR A 326 -14.78 8.22 11.38
C TYR A 326 -15.96 8.96 10.74
N ASP A 327 -16.98 9.31 11.52
CA ASP A 327 -18.14 10.05 11.04
C ASP A 327 -17.75 11.44 10.51
N LEU A 328 -16.84 12.14 11.20
CA LEU A 328 -16.31 13.44 10.77
C LEU A 328 -15.47 13.32 9.49
N THR A 329 -14.69 12.25 9.36
CA THR A 329 -13.93 11.97 8.14
C THR A 329 -14.88 11.78 6.96
N GLN A 330 -15.90 10.93 7.10
CA GLN A 330 -16.91 10.72 6.06
C GLN A 330 -17.59 12.03 5.66
N GLN A 331 -17.98 12.87 6.63
CA GLN A 331 -18.59 14.17 6.36
C GLN A 331 -17.64 15.09 5.58
N ALA A 332 -16.37 15.19 6.00
CA ALA A 332 -15.38 16.03 5.37
C ALA A 332 -15.07 15.59 3.93
N THR A 333 -15.09 14.29 3.65
CA THR A 333 -14.81 13.74 2.32
C THR A 333 -16.04 13.58 1.43
N SER A 334 -17.25 13.88 1.90
CA SER A 334 -18.48 13.75 1.09
C SER A 334 -18.88 15.03 0.36
N LYS A 335 -18.53 16.21 0.89
CA LYS A 335 -18.93 17.52 0.33
C LYS A 335 -17.79 18.52 0.45
N PRO A 336 -17.61 19.46 -0.51
CA PRO A 336 -18.38 19.63 -1.75
C PRO A 336 -18.00 18.63 -2.85
N ASN A 337 -16.82 18.02 -2.74
CA ASN A 337 -16.34 16.97 -3.62
C ASN A 337 -16.28 15.66 -2.83
N GLU A 338 -16.63 14.59 -3.51
CA GLU A 338 -16.59 13.25 -2.95
C GLU A 338 -15.21 12.63 -3.16
N TRP A 339 -14.55 12.26 -2.06
CA TRP A 339 -13.23 11.64 -2.04
C TRP A 339 -13.28 10.30 -1.30
N HIS A 340 -12.74 9.27 -1.92
CA HIS A 340 -12.81 7.91 -1.42
C HIS A 340 -11.48 7.42 -0.89
N GLY A 341 -11.52 6.44 0.00
CA GLY A 341 -10.35 5.90 0.66
C GLY A 341 -10.75 4.94 1.76
N THR A 342 -9.79 4.10 2.16
CA THR A 342 -9.88 3.23 3.33
C THR A 342 -8.54 3.22 4.04
N THR A 343 -8.57 2.91 5.33
CA THR A 343 -7.37 2.88 6.17
C THR A 343 -7.55 1.90 7.32
N THR A 344 -6.48 1.19 7.67
CA THR A 344 -6.34 0.53 8.97
C THR A 344 -6.03 1.60 10.03
N VAL A 345 -6.29 1.30 11.29
CA VAL A 345 -6.00 2.22 12.39
C VAL A 345 -5.42 1.47 13.57
N CYS A 346 -4.32 1.98 14.13
CA CYS A 346 -3.86 1.59 15.46
C CYS A 346 -3.53 2.87 16.25
N GLY A 347 -4.01 2.94 17.49
CA GLY A 347 -3.81 4.08 18.37
C GLY A 347 -3.65 3.67 19.82
N ALA A 348 -2.81 4.39 20.55
CA ALA A 348 -2.52 4.13 21.96
C ALA A 348 -2.72 5.42 22.76
N LEU A 349 -3.63 5.37 23.74
CA LEU A 349 -3.95 6.47 24.64
C LEU A 349 -3.40 6.17 26.04
N LEU A 350 -2.48 7.00 26.51
CA LEU A 350 -1.92 6.92 27.85
C LEU A 350 -2.87 7.53 28.89
N SER A 351 -3.00 6.87 30.03
CA SER A 351 -3.78 7.30 31.17
C SER A 351 -3.13 6.85 32.48
N ALA A 352 -3.84 7.02 33.59
CA ALA A 352 -3.42 6.52 34.90
C ALA A 352 -4.56 5.74 35.55
N ASP A 353 -4.21 4.76 36.39
CA ASP A 353 -5.14 4.08 37.27
C ASP A 353 -5.57 4.96 38.48
N ASN A 354 -6.38 4.38 39.37
CA ASN A 354 -6.81 5.03 40.62
C ASN A 354 -5.90 4.70 41.82
N GLU A 355 -4.77 4.01 41.60
CA GLU A 355 -3.93 3.53 42.69
C GLU A 355 -3.02 4.65 43.21
N LYS A 356 -2.39 4.43 44.38
CA LYS A 356 -1.43 5.39 44.96
C LYS A 356 -0.14 4.65 45.35
N PRO A 357 1.01 4.95 44.71
CA PRO A 357 1.18 5.91 43.61
C PRO A 357 0.39 5.53 42.35
N ASP A 358 0.02 6.53 41.54
CA ASP A 358 -0.64 6.28 40.25
C ASP A 358 0.27 5.39 39.39
N HIS A 359 -0.30 4.45 38.63
CA HIS A 359 0.44 3.65 37.64
C HIS A 359 -0.03 3.97 36.21
N PRO A 360 0.87 3.91 35.21
CA PRO A 360 0.50 4.19 33.83
C PRO A 360 -0.34 3.05 33.24
N VAL A 361 -1.42 3.44 32.55
CA VAL A 361 -2.34 2.53 31.88
C VAL A 361 -2.46 2.94 30.42
N LEU A 362 -2.30 1.99 29.52
CA LEU A 362 -2.42 2.19 28.08
C LEU A 362 -3.75 1.64 27.57
N TYR A 363 -4.50 2.48 26.86
CA TYR A 363 -5.70 2.06 26.13
C TYR A 363 -5.34 1.93 24.65
N VAL A 364 -5.24 0.70 24.17
CA VAL A 364 -4.88 0.36 22.80
C VAL A 364 -6.15 0.11 22.00
N THR A 365 -6.33 0.83 20.90
CA THR A 365 -7.50 0.68 20.01
C THR A 365 -7.04 0.41 18.60
N GLN A 366 -7.63 -0.62 17.96
CA GLN A 366 -7.25 -0.94 16.59
C GLN A 366 -8.34 -1.58 15.73
N ILE A 367 -8.18 -1.38 14.42
CA ILE A 367 -8.84 -2.11 13.34
C ILE A 367 -7.81 -2.36 12.23
N GLY A 368 -7.65 -3.63 11.84
CA GLY A 368 -6.74 -4.06 10.78
C GLY A 368 -5.49 -4.77 11.30
N ASP A 369 -4.41 -4.67 10.55
CA ASP A 369 -3.15 -5.40 10.68
C ASP A 369 -1.95 -4.52 11.10
N SER A 370 -2.13 -3.20 11.18
CA SER A 370 -1.22 -2.34 11.92
C SER A 370 -1.10 -2.81 13.38
N LYS A 371 0.11 -2.71 13.96
CA LYS A 371 0.40 -3.25 15.30
C LYS A 371 0.78 -2.20 16.32
N ILE A 372 0.43 -2.50 17.57
CA ILE A 372 1.03 -1.89 18.74
C ILE A 372 1.77 -2.97 19.53
N LEU A 373 3.03 -2.70 19.84
CA LEU A 373 3.91 -3.54 20.64
C LEU A 373 4.37 -2.74 21.87
N VAL A 374 4.28 -3.33 23.05
CA VAL A 374 4.83 -2.75 24.29
C VAL A 374 6.03 -3.59 24.70
N ILE A 375 7.20 -2.97 24.69
CA ILE A 375 8.48 -3.59 25.01
C ILE A 375 8.95 -3.04 26.36
N ARG A 376 9.45 -3.91 27.23
CA ARG A 376 10.16 -3.51 28.44
C ARG A 376 11.67 -3.66 28.21
N PRO A 377 12.41 -2.58 27.92
CA PRO A 377 13.82 -2.68 27.55
C PRO A 377 14.70 -3.29 28.65
N SER A 378 14.34 -3.06 29.93
CA SER A 378 15.09 -3.58 31.08
C SER A 378 15.13 -5.11 31.18
N THR A 379 14.10 -5.79 30.67
CA THR A 379 14.02 -7.27 30.62
C THR A 379 14.08 -7.82 29.20
N ARG A 380 14.05 -6.96 28.18
CA ARG A 380 13.89 -7.31 26.75
C ARG A 380 12.64 -8.16 26.47
N GLU A 381 11.59 -7.97 27.27
CA GLU A 381 10.33 -8.73 27.15
C GLU A 381 9.25 -7.91 26.42
N VAL A 382 8.40 -8.62 25.67
CA VAL A 382 7.16 -8.07 25.10
C VAL A 382 6.07 -8.13 26.17
N VAL A 383 5.70 -6.98 26.72
CA VAL A 383 4.63 -6.83 27.73
C VAL A 383 3.26 -7.04 27.09
N TYR A 384 3.09 -6.53 25.87
CA TYR A 384 1.83 -6.58 25.15
C TYR A 384 2.06 -6.52 23.65
N ARG A 385 1.19 -7.20 22.90
CA ARG A 385 1.09 -7.10 21.45
C ARG A 385 -0.37 -7.13 21.04
N THR A 386 -0.70 -6.42 19.98
CA THR A 386 -2.04 -6.49 19.41
C THR A 386 -2.23 -7.71 18.50
N GLN A 387 -3.49 -8.11 18.32
CA GLN A 387 -3.91 -9.21 17.45
C GLN A 387 -4.44 -8.65 16.13
N GLU A 388 -3.77 -8.95 15.02
CA GLU A 388 -4.17 -8.50 13.68
C GLU A 388 -5.60 -8.95 13.34
N GLN A 389 -6.31 -8.14 12.56
CA GLN A 389 -7.70 -8.37 12.18
C GLN A 389 -7.87 -8.43 10.67
N TRP A 390 -8.36 -9.57 10.20
CA TRP A 390 -8.50 -9.87 8.78
C TRP A 390 -9.95 -10.23 8.44
N HIS A 391 -10.37 -9.95 7.21
CA HIS A 391 -11.51 -10.66 6.62
C HIS A 391 -11.04 -11.97 5.96
N TRP A 392 -9.86 -11.91 5.33
CA TRP A 392 -9.05 -13.02 4.79
C TRP A 392 -7.61 -12.48 4.62
N PHE A 393 -6.66 -13.36 4.28
CA PHE A 393 -5.25 -12.97 4.10
C PHE A 393 -5.09 -11.77 3.14
N ASP A 394 -4.21 -10.83 3.50
CA ASP A 394 -3.93 -9.57 2.77
C ASP A 394 -5.17 -8.66 2.57
N CYS A 395 -6.25 -8.92 3.32
CA CYS A 395 -7.42 -8.06 3.38
C CYS A 395 -7.76 -7.73 4.84
N PRO A 396 -7.06 -6.75 5.44
CA PRO A 396 -7.32 -6.36 6.81
C PRO A 396 -8.71 -5.75 6.92
N ARG A 397 -9.25 -5.78 8.15
CA ARG A 397 -10.37 -4.90 8.49
C ARG A 397 -9.93 -3.46 8.34
N GLN A 398 -10.80 -2.60 7.83
CA GLN A 398 -10.41 -1.24 7.47
C GLN A 398 -11.58 -0.27 7.56
N LEU A 399 -11.32 0.97 7.94
CA LEU A 399 -12.31 2.02 7.96
C LEU A 399 -12.33 2.75 6.63
N GLY A 400 -13.49 2.85 5.99
CA GLY A 400 -13.69 3.85 4.96
C GLY A 400 -14.77 3.55 3.94
N THR A 401 -14.56 4.05 2.72
CA THR A 401 -15.53 3.97 1.63
C THR A 401 -15.80 2.51 1.26
N ASN A 402 -17.08 2.11 1.26
CA ASN A 402 -17.55 0.75 0.95
C ASN A 402 -16.98 -0.36 1.84
N SER A 403 -16.35 -0.01 2.97
CA SER A 403 -15.99 -1.01 3.97
C SER A 403 -17.20 -1.37 4.82
N PRO A 404 -17.43 -2.65 5.15
CA PRO A 404 -18.44 -3.04 6.13
C PRO A 404 -18.00 -2.75 7.56
N ASP A 405 -16.72 -2.46 7.80
CA ASP A 405 -16.20 -2.28 9.15
C ASP A 405 -16.49 -0.87 9.69
N THR A 406 -16.91 -0.83 10.95
CA THR A 406 -17.12 0.42 11.69
C THR A 406 -16.44 0.37 13.06
N PRO A 407 -16.01 1.51 13.62
CA PRO A 407 -15.39 1.53 14.94
C PRO A 407 -16.20 0.84 16.03
N ASN A 408 -17.49 1.14 16.14
CA ASN A 408 -18.34 0.55 17.17
C ASN A 408 -18.55 -0.96 17.06
N GLN A 409 -18.42 -1.54 15.86
CA GLN A 409 -18.69 -2.97 15.64
C GLN A 409 -17.41 -3.81 15.61
N ASN A 410 -16.30 -3.22 15.16
CA ASN A 410 -15.10 -3.97 14.79
C ASN A 410 -13.85 -3.54 15.55
N ALA A 411 -13.82 -2.35 16.17
CA ALA A 411 -12.66 -1.93 16.94
C ALA A 411 -12.45 -2.83 18.16
N VAL A 412 -11.21 -3.28 18.35
CA VAL A 412 -10.77 -3.94 19.57
C VAL A 412 -10.13 -2.88 20.47
N LEU A 413 -10.52 -2.89 21.74
CA LEU A 413 -9.99 -2.02 22.78
C LEU A 413 -9.40 -2.89 23.89
N ASP A 414 -8.10 -2.75 24.10
CA ASP A 414 -7.36 -3.42 25.17
C ASP A 414 -6.86 -2.40 26.18
N ARG A 415 -7.04 -2.71 27.47
CA ARG A 415 -6.49 -1.94 28.59
C ARG A 415 -5.27 -2.68 29.11
N VAL A 416 -4.10 -2.08 28.98
CA VAL A 416 -2.80 -2.68 29.32
C VAL A 416 -2.16 -1.90 30.47
N GLU A 417 -1.73 -2.62 31.49
CA GLU A 417 -0.95 -2.04 32.58
C GLU A 417 0.52 -2.03 32.20
N ILE A 418 1.14 -0.85 32.24
CA ILE A 418 2.52 -0.64 31.83
C ILE A 418 3.30 0.04 32.96
N GLN A 419 4.61 0.19 32.78
CA GLN A 419 5.50 0.84 33.73
C GLN A 419 6.16 2.07 33.08
N GLU A 420 6.69 2.98 33.89
CA GLU A 420 7.61 3.98 33.37
C GLU A 420 8.81 3.29 32.71
N GLU A 421 9.33 3.89 31.65
CA GLU A 421 10.36 3.34 30.76
C GLU A 421 9.92 2.18 29.85
N ASP A 422 8.68 1.70 29.94
CA ASP A 422 8.13 0.82 28.89
C ASP A 422 8.00 1.61 27.58
N VAL A 423 8.42 0.97 26.48
CA VAL A 423 8.41 1.54 25.12
C VAL A 423 7.18 1.04 24.38
N VAL A 424 6.34 1.97 23.93
CA VAL A 424 5.17 1.70 23.09
C VAL A 424 5.55 1.98 21.64
N VAL A 425 5.43 0.98 20.78
CA VAL A 425 5.69 1.08 19.34
C VAL A 425 4.39 0.90 18.57
N ALA A 426 3.95 1.94 17.87
CA ALA A 426 2.83 1.88 16.93
C ALA A 426 3.39 1.85 15.50
N MET A 427 3.04 0.83 14.73
CA MET A 427 3.64 0.57 13.42
C MET A 427 2.62 0.06 12.41
N THR A 428 2.80 0.44 11.15
CA THR A 428 2.03 -0.08 10.02
C THR A 428 2.59 -1.42 9.52
N ASP A 429 1.81 -2.11 8.68
CA ASP A 429 2.17 -3.37 8.01
C ASP A 429 3.57 -3.32 7.38
N GLY A 430 3.96 -2.19 6.77
CA GLY A 430 5.28 -2.00 6.16
C GLY A 430 6.47 -2.21 7.09
N VAL A 431 6.31 -2.20 8.42
CA VAL A 431 7.35 -2.65 9.36
C VAL A 431 7.20 -4.13 9.70
N VAL A 432 6.01 -4.55 10.13
CA VAL A 432 5.77 -5.91 10.68
C VAL A 432 5.77 -7.01 9.63
N ASP A 433 5.60 -6.66 8.36
CA ASP A 433 5.73 -7.55 7.22
C ASP A 433 7.19 -7.81 6.84
N ASN A 434 8.10 -6.96 7.30
CA ASN A 434 9.52 -6.97 6.94
C ASN A 434 10.45 -7.31 8.10
N LEU A 435 9.96 -7.34 9.33
CA LEU A 435 10.75 -7.69 10.52
C LEU A 435 9.94 -8.60 11.43
N TRP A 436 10.54 -9.70 11.86
CA TRP A 436 9.94 -10.55 12.88
C TRP A 436 9.91 -9.81 14.23
N GLU A 437 8.99 -10.20 15.11
CA GLU A 437 8.82 -9.54 16.40
C GLU A 437 10.11 -9.54 17.24
N HIS A 438 10.88 -10.62 17.21
CA HIS A 438 12.14 -10.72 17.95
C HIS A 438 13.19 -9.73 17.42
N GLU A 439 13.25 -9.50 16.10
CA GLU A 439 14.15 -8.51 15.49
C GLU A 439 13.72 -7.08 15.85
N ILE A 440 12.41 -6.81 15.92
CA ILE A 440 11.90 -5.51 16.38
C ILE A 440 12.35 -5.26 17.83
N VAL A 441 12.19 -6.25 18.71
CA VAL A 441 12.60 -6.15 20.12
C VAL A 441 14.10 -5.93 20.25
N GLU A 442 14.91 -6.71 19.54
CA GLU A 442 16.37 -6.58 19.54
C GLU A 442 16.80 -5.20 19.02
N ASN A 443 16.27 -4.77 17.88
CA ASN A 443 16.59 -3.47 17.29
C ASN A 443 16.24 -2.32 18.24
N VAL A 444 15.06 -2.36 18.87
CA VAL A 444 14.64 -1.33 19.83
C VAL A 444 15.55 -1.31 21.06
N CYS A 445 15.81 -2.47 21.67
CA CYS A 445 16.63 -2.55 22.88
C CYS A 445 18.09 -2.15 22.62
N ASP A 446 18.69 -2.64 21.53
CA ASP A 446 20.07 -2.32 21.19
C ASP A 446 20.24 -0.85 20.81
N SER A 447 19.25 -0.26 20.10
CA SER A 447 19.26 1.18 19.79
C SER A 447 19.13 2.04 21.05
N MET A 448 18.36 1.60 22.04
CA MET A 448 18.23 2.25 23.35
C MET A 448 19.53 2.17 24.17
N ASP A 449 20.17 1.00 24.17
CA ASP A 449 21.45 0.76 24.85
C ASP A 449 22.57 1.61 24.22
N GLU A 450 22.64 1.67 22.89
CA GLU A 450 23.61 2.50 22.16
C GLU A 450 23.43 3.99 22.42
N TRP A 451 22.19 4.48 22.37
CA TRP A 451 21.88 5.87 22.70
C TRP A 451 22.26 6.21 24.15
N SER A 452 21.99 5.29 25.08
CA SER A 452 22.31 5.46 26.50
C SER A 452 23.80 5.31 26.82
N GLY A 453 24.57 4.68 25.94
CA GLY A 453 26.00 4.39 26.10
C GLY A 453 26.94 5.52 25.68
N ASP A 454 26.48 6.47 24.85
CA ASP A 454 27.28 7.60 24.33
C ASP A 454 27.34 8.79 25.33
N LYS A 455 27.43 8.49 26.64
CA LYS A 455 27.44 9.49 27.74
C LYS A 455 28.62 10.45 27.73
N ASP A 456 29.67 10.16 26.95
CA ASP A 456 30.83 11.04 26.79
C ASP A 456 30.58 12.20 25.79
N LYS A 457 29.41 12.25 25.15
CA LYS A 457 28.94 13.36 24.30
C LYS A 457 27.71 14.07 24.88
N GLU A 458 27.69 14.33 26.19
CA GLU A 458 26.72 15.25 26.82
C GLU A 458 26.92 16.68 26.27
N SER A 459 26.40 16.96 25.07
CA SER A 459 25.93 18.30 24.74
C SER A 459 24.67 18.53 25.57
N GLU A 460 24.55 19.67 26.24
CA GLU A 460 23.43 20.05 27.14
C GLU A 460 22.02 20.03 26.47
N ASP A 461 21.90 19.64 25.21
CA ASP A 461 20.70 19.76 24.36
C ASP A 461 20.04 18.42 23.94
N GLN A 462 20.54 17.24 24.33
CA GLN A 462 19.93 15.96 23.90
C GLN A 462 18.75 15.54 24.79
N THR A 463 17.56 15.38 24.19
CA THR A 463 16.33 14.99 24.89
C THR A 463 16.04 13.49 24.75
N TYR A 464 15.18 12.94 25.62
CA TYR A 464 14.68 11.56 25.45
C TYR A 464 13.92 11.36 24.14
N ALA A 465 13.24 12.41 23.65
CA ALA A 465 12.57 12.40 22.36
C ALA A 465 13.56 12.23 21.19
N ASP A 466 14.76 12.82 21.27
CA ASP A 466 15.83 12.61 20.28
C ASP A 466 16.30 11.15 20.27
N GLY A 467 16.38 10.53 21.45
CA GLY A 467 16.64 9.10 21.59
C GLY A 467 15.55 8.26 20.92
N MET A 468 14.27 8.55 21.17
CA MET A 468 13.18 7.82 20.52
C MET A 468 13.15 8.02 19.01
N HIS A 469 13.50 9.21 18.54
CA HIS A 469 13.65 9.50 17.12
C HIS A 469 14.76 8.64 16.50
N PHE A 470 15.91 8.52 17.16
CA PHE A 470 17.00 7.65 16.73
C PHE A 470 16.57 6.18 16.64
N VAL A 471 15.89 5.66 17.68
CA VAL A 471 15.37 4.28 17.71
C VAL A 471 14.37 4.07 16.57
N ALA A 472 13.41 5.00 16.37
CA ALA A 472 12.43 4.90 15.30
C ALA A 472 13.09 4.88 13.92
N GLN A 473 14.10 5.72 13.71
CA GLN A 473 14.83 5.79 12.45
C GLN A 473 15.59 4.50 12.15
N ARG A 474 16.20 3.87 13.17
CA ARG A 474 16.88 2.58 13.02
C ARG A 474 15.92 1.44 12.69
N LEU A 475 14.77 1.38 13.38
CA LEU A 475 13.77 0.35 13.13
C LEU A 475 13.20 0.44 11.70
N VAL A 476 12.85 1.65 11.24
CA VAL A 476 12.35 1.85 9.87
C VAL A 476 13.42 1.57 8.82
N ASN A 477 14.69 1.87 9.10
CA ASN A 477 15.79 1.55 8.19
C ASN A 477 15.99 0.03 8.07
N ALA A 478 15.92 -0.73 9.17
CA ALA A 478 16.00 -2.18 9.14
C ALA A 478 14.87 -2.79 8.30
N ALA A 479 13.62 -2.37 8.52
CA ALA A 479 12.48 -2.83 7.72
C ALA A 479 12.59 -2.43 6.24
N ARG A 480 13.18 -1.26 5.96
CA ARG A 480 13.43 -0.80 4.58
C ARG A 480 14.45 -1.70 3.88
N GLU A 481 15.52 -2.08 4.55
CA GLU A 481 16.58 -2.91 3.96
C GLU A 481 16.03 -4.26 3.52
N ILE A 482 15.28 -4.95 4.40
CA ILE A 482 14.60 -6.20 4.06
C ILE A 482 13.64 -6.01 2.89
N ALA A 483 12.80 -4.97 2.93
CA ALA A 483 11.81 -4.80 1.88
C ALA A 483 12.36 -4.38 0.51
N GLN A 484 13.58 -3.87 0.45
CA GLN A 484 14.26 -3.50 -0.80
C GLN A 484 15.08 -4.65 -1.38
N ASP A 485 15.29 -5.71 -0.60
CA ASP A 485 16.00 -6.90 -1.01
C ASP A 485 15.02 -7.96 -1.55
N PRO A 486 15.01 -8.24 -2.87
CA PRO A 486 14.15 -9.25 -3.46
C PRO A 486 14.44 -10.68 -2.99
N PHE A 487 15.57 -10.90 -2.31
CA PHE A 487 16.00 -12.21 -1.81
C PHE A 487 15.87 -12.36 -0.30
N ALA A 488 15.45 -11.31 0.40
CA ALA A 488 15.26 -11.39 1.84
C ALA A 488 14.00 -12.17 2.19
N GLU A 489 14.13 -13.07 3.16
CA GLU A 489 12.98 -13.71 3.80
C GLU A 489 12.28 -12.69 4.70
N SER A 490 10.95 -12.75 4.76
CA SER A 490 10.17 -11.83 5.56
C SER A 490 8.95 -12.49 6.20
N PRO A 491 8.44 -11.97 7.33
CA PRO A 491 7.20 -12.45 7.94
C PRO A 491 6.01 -12.49 6.97
N TYR A 492 5.92 -11.52 6.05
CA TYR A 492 4.87 -11.52 5.03
C TYR A 492 4.98 -12.71 4.09
N MET A 493 6.19 -13.01 3.62
CA MET A 493 6.44 -14.15 2.73
C MET A 493 6.08 -15.48 3.41
N GLU A 494 6.45 -15.64 4.68
CA GLU A 494 6.09 -16.81 5.50
C GLU A 494 4.57 -16.98 5.61
N LYS A 495 3.85 -15.91 6.01
CA LYS A 495 2.39 -15.94 6.09
C LYS A 495 1.71 -16.22 4.74
N ALA A 496 2.24 -15.67 3.66
CA ALA A 496 1.72 -15.90 2.31
C ALA A 496 1.82 -17.39 1.93
N ILE A 497 2.94 -18.05 2.27
CA ILE A 497 3.13 -19.49 2.06
C ILE A 497 2.12 -20.30 2.88
N ASP A 498 1.97 -19.98 4.17
CA ASP A 498 1.07 -20.69 5.09
C ASP A 498 -0.40 -20.61 4.66
N GLU A 499 -0.81 -19.49 4.08
CA GLU A 499 -2.15 -19.27 3.53
C GLU A 499 -2.35 -19.91 2.15
N GLY A 500 -1.34 -20.62 1.64
CA GLY A 500 -1.40 -21.37 0.39
C GLY A 500 -1.26 -20.51 -0.86
N LEU A 501 -0.76 -19.27 -0.75
CA LEU A 501 -0.28 -18.54 -1.92
C LEU A 501 1.00 -19.24 -2.39
N SER A 502 0.88 -19.96 -3.50
CA SER A 502 2.00 -20.71 -4.07
C SER A 502 3.13 -19.76 -4.46
N ILE A 503 4.18 -19.74 -3.66
CA ILE A 503 5.50 -19.26 -4.06
C ILE A 503 6.12 -20.37 -4.91
N GLU A 504 5.80 -20.42 -6.21
CA GLU A 504 6.71 -21.10 -7.13
C GLU A 504 7.89 -20.15 -7.37
N GLY A 505 8.84 -20.23 -6.44
CA GLY A 505 10.06 -19.46 -6.41
C GLY A 505 11.02 -20.07 -5.39
N VAL A 506 11.83 -21.02 -5.86
CA VAL A 506 13.12 -21.51 -5.31
C VAL A 506 13.15 -22.81 -4.45
N SER A 507 13.77 -23.85 -5.04
CA SER A 507 14.49 -25.04 -4.46
C SER A 507 13.66 -26.30 -4.08
N TRP A 508 14.01 -27.54 -4.46
CA TRP A 508 15.33 -28.21 -4.40
C TRP A 508 15.59 -29.26 -5.49
N LEU A 509 16.75 -29.11 -6.15
CA LEU A 509 17.43 -30.18 -6.89
C LEU A 509 18.13 -31.10 -5.86
N LEU A 510 17.42 -32.09 -5.31
CA LEU A 510 18.07 -33.21 -4.66
C LEU A 510 18.57 -34.20 -5.72
N SER A 511 19.85 -34.06 -6.05
CA SER A 511 20.62 -35.16 -6.60
C SER A 511 20.78 -36.23 -5.49
N ALA A 512 20.05 -37.34 -5.62
CA ALA A 512 20.38 -38.57 -4.92
C ALA A 512 20.10 -39.77 -5.84
N ASN A 513 21.20 -40.38 -6.27
CA ASN A 513 21.24 -41.68 -6.93
C ASN A 513 20.39 -42.72 -6.18
N GLY A 514 19.54 -43.41 -6.94
CA GLY A 514 19.18 -44.82 -6.80
C GLY A 514 18.91 -45.38 -5.40
N ALA A 515 17.63 -45.51 -5.06
CA ALA A 515 17.13 -46.69 -4.35
C ALA A 515 15.62 -46.84 -4.59
N LYS A 516 15.21 -48.06 -4.93
CA LYS A 516 13.81 -48.47 -5.06
C LYS A 516 13.08 -48.32 -3.72
N GLY A 517 11.93 -47.66 -3.71
CA GLY A 517 11.01 -47.59 -2.59
C GLY A 517 9.66 -47.04 -3.08
N GLU A 518 8.59 -47.71 -2.69
CA GLU A 518 7.23 -47.61 -3.24
C GLU A 518 6.66 -46.18 -3.27
N LEU A 519 6.11 -45.78 -4.43
CA LEU A 519 5.26 -44.60 -4.56
C LEU A 519 3.94 -44.89 -3.82
N ILE A 520 3.64 -44.08 -2.82
CA ILE A 520 2.28 -43.87 -2.33
C ILE A 520 1.55 -43.11 -3.43
N ASP A 521 0.50 -43.73 -3.96
CA ASP A 521 -0.37 -43.26 -5.02
C ASP A 521 -1.13 -42.01 -4.53
N TRP A 522 -0.68 -40.82 -4.95
CA TRP A 522 -1.51 -39.63 -4.92
C TRP A 522 -2.23 -39.54 -6.27
N ASP A 523 -3.52 -39.86 -6.25
CA ASP A 523 -4.42 -39.81 -7.40
C ASP A 523 -4.32 -38.44 -8.10
N PHE A 524 -3.69 -38.44 -9.29
CA PHE A 524 -3.52 -37.28 -10.18
C PHE A 524 -4.86 -36.67 -10.67
N ALA A 525 -5.99 -37.27 -10.32
CA ALA A 525 -7.33 -36.85 -10.74
C ALA A 525 -7.96 -35.77 -9.84
N THR A 526 -7.40 -35.45 -8.66
CA THR A 526 -7.97 -34.43 -7.76
C THR A 526 -7.38 -33.02 -7.96
N ILE A 527 -6.33 -32.88 -8.78
CA ILE A 527 -5.67 -31.59 -9.08
C ILE A 527 -6.37 -30.82 -10.24
N LEU A 528 -7.28 -31.46 -10.99
CA LEU A 528 -7.95 -30.85 -12.15
C LEU A 528 -9.33 -30.21 -11.87
N SER A 529 -9.70 -30.02 -10.60
CA SER A 529 -10.98 -29.36 -10.25
C SER A 529 -10.85 -28.13 -9.35
N ALA A 530 -9.65 -27.61 -9.11
CA ALA A 530 -9.48 -26.30 -8.48
C ALA A 530 -9.49 -25.20 -9.56
N PRO A 531 -10.29 -24.13 -9.43
CA PRO A 531 -10.12 -22.96 -10.28
C PRO A 531 -8.70 -22.44 -10.05
N ALA A 532 -7.93 -22.24 -11.12
CA ALA A 532 -6.62 -21.60 -11.06
C ALA A 532 -6.80 -20.19 -10.50
N ILE A 533 -6.54 -20.03 -9.20
CA ILE A 533 -6.44 -18.76 -8.52
C ILE A 533 -5.09 -18.16 -8.91
N LEU A 534 -5.11 -16.88 -9.28
CA LEU A 534 -3.97 -16.10 -9.72
C LEU A 534 -2.74 -16.31 -8.82
N SER A 535 -1.59 -16.57 -9.44
CA SER A 535 -0.29 -16.53 -8.78
C SER A 535 0.02 -15.08 -8.37
N TYR A 536 0.02 -14.82 -7.07
CA TYR A 536 0.60 -13.62 -6.47
C TYR A 536 2.13 -13.72 -6.61
N HIS A 537 2.80 -12.72 -7.18
CA HIS A 537 4.24 -12.56 -6.96
C HIS A 537 4.42 -12.10 -5.49
N ALA A 538 4.54 -13.06 -4.59
CA ALA A 538 4.76 -12.87 -3.16
C ALA A 538 6.18 -12.38 -2.81
N THR A 539 6.74 -11.46 -3.60
CA THR A 539 8.16 -11.05 -3.47
C THR A 539 8.36 -9.61 -3.04
N VAL A 540 7.31 -8.78 -2.90
CA VAL A 540 7.48 -7.37 -2.48
C VAL A 540 6.47 -6.98 -1.42
N ALA A 541 6.95 -6.79 -0.19
CA ALA A 541 6.17 -6.30 0.93
C ALA A 541 5.63 -4.86 0.71
N PRO A 542 4.51 -4.47 1.36
CA PRO A 542 3.79 -3.23 1.10
C PRO A 542 4.61 -1.92 1.21
N THR A 543 4.07 -0.89 0.56
CA THR A 543 4.84 0.25 0.03
C THR A 543 5.20 1.39 1.02
N PRO A 544 4.35 1.78 2.00
CA PRO A 544 4.74 2.74 3.04
C PRO A 544 5.15 2.05 4.36
N ARG A 545 6.17 2.58 5.04
CA ARG A 545 6.71 2.08 6.32
C ARG A 545 6.64 3.21 7.33
N SER A 546 5.73 3.09 8.27
CA SER A 546 5.49 4.14 9.25
C SER A 546 5.62 3.55 10.65
N CYS A 547 6.43 4.21 11.48
CA CYS A 547 6.63 3.81 12.86
C CYS A 547 6.62 5.03 13.78
N VAL A 548 5.93 4.91 14.90
CA VAL A 548 6.02 5.80 16.05
C VAL A 548 6.53 4.99 17.23
N ILE A 549 7.61 5.45 17.85
CA ILE A 549 8.17 4.89 19.08
C ILE A 549 8.00 5.92 20.19
N ALA A 550 7.38 5.52 21.29
CA ALA A 550 7.11 6.37 22.43
C ALA A 550 7.59 5.72 23.73
N LEU A 551 8.45 6.42 24.46
CA LEU A 551 8.90 6.07 25.80
C LEU A 551 7.91 6.62 26.83
N THR A 552 7.41 5.78 27.72
CA THR A 552 6.49 6.19 28.78
C THR A 552 7.25 6.81 29.95
N LYS A 553 6.91 8.05 30.33
CA LYS A 553 7.57 8.77 31.44
C LYS A 553 6.58 9.25 32.50
N GLY A 554 7.06 9.34 33.75
CA GLY A 554 6.35 9.88 34.92
C GLY A 554 6.62 11.35 35.22
N LYS A 555 6.17 11.80 36.40
CA LYS A 555 5.87 13.20 36.75
C LYS A 555 6.76 14.28 36.10
N ARG A 556 6.06 15.12 35.32
CA ARG A 556 6.49 16.37 34.68
C ARG A 556 7.38 17.21 35.60
N ASN A 557 8.60 17.52 35.16
CA ASN A 557 9.45 18.50 35.85
C ASN A 557 8.77 19.88 35.81
N PRO A 558 8.54 20.56 36.95
CA PRO A 558 7.87 21.87 36.96
C PRO A 558 8.67 23.00 36.31
N SER A 559 9.88 22.73 35.79
CA SER A 559 10.80 23.72 35.21
C SER A 559 10.66 23.98 33.71
N THR A 560 9.85 23.22 32.96
CA THR A 560 9.72 23.42 31.49
C THR A 560 8.45 24.14 31.04
N VAL A 561 7.56 24.57 31.95
CA VAL A 561 6.32 25.31 31.61
C VAL A 561 6.54 26.84 31.50
N ALA A 562 7.78 27.30 31.63
CA ALA A 562 8.14 28.71 31.48
C ALA A 562 9.08 28.93 30.29
N GLY A 563 8.60 28.68 29.06
CA GLY A 563 9.25 29.19 27.86
C GLY A 563 9.23 28.25 26.66
N SER A 564 8.09 28.20 25.97
CA SER A 564 8.04 27.95 24.53
C SER A 564 6.71 28.45 24.00
#